data_AF-A0A175WDF2-F1
#
_entry.id   AF-A0A175WDF2-F1
#
_cell.length_a   1.000
_cell.length_b   1.000
_cell.length_c   1.000
_cell.angle_alpha   90.00
_cell.angle_beta   90.00
_cell.angle_gamma   90.00
#
_symmetry.space_group_name_H-M   'P 1'
#
loop_
_entity.id
_entity.type
_entity.pdbx_description
1 polymer ?
#
loop_
_entity_poly.entity_id
_entity_poly.type
_entity_poly.pdbx_seq_one_letter_code
_entity_poly.pdbx_strand_id
1 'polypeptide(L)'
;MTRLRSIVGSLWILGMAFGALANPVDLVERQLSGVTPCGPTVCARGMECCNFSCGICTPPGGHCTQRYCGERCGPSFCSSSDEVCCNETCGICTKPGKPCPLVDCNATAPERRETETPCGPNTCAAGEVCCNESCGYCTKPGEPCTLEGCGYCTKPGEYCTMEACLEEPVPCGPNTCGAGEVCCNESCGYCTKPGEPCTEEACLPGGN
;
A
#
# COMPACT_ATOMS: atom_id res chain seq x y z
N MET A 1 -98.16 9.87 -9.34
CA MET A 1 -98.54 9.25 -8.06
C MET A 1 -97.31 8.57 -7.47
N THR A 2 -96.86 9.03 -6.29
CA THR A 2 -96.24 8.22 -5.22
C THR A 2 -94.82 7.61 -5.42
N ARG A 3 -93.84 8.35 -4.85
CA ARG A 3 -92.77 7.96 -3.91
C ARG A 3 -91.58 7.04 -4.29
N LEU A 4 -90.40 7.67 -4.12
CA LEU A 4 -89.22 7.26 -3.33
C LEU A 4 -88.77 5.79 -3.37
N ARG A 5 -87.66 5.56 -4.06
CA ARG A 5 -86.56 4.64 -3.71
C ARG A 5 -85.28 5.31 -4.23
N SER A 6 -84.11 5.36 -3.61
CA SER A 6 -83.62 4.92 -2.32
C SER A 6 -82.25 5.57 -2.22
N ILE A 7 -82.11 6.68 -1.47
CA ILE A 7 -80.82 7.31 -1.21
C ILE A 7 -80.18 6.50 -0.08
N VAL A 8 -79.48 5.42 -0.43
CA VAL A 8 -78.50 4.77 0.44
C VAL A 8 -77.23 5.60 0.25
N GLY A 9 -76.83 6.45 1.19
CA GLY A 9 -76.66 6.14 2.60
C GLY A 9 -75.17 5.89 2.81
N SER A 10 -74.45 6.99 2.96
CA SER A 10 -73.00 7.11 3.12
C SER A 10 -72.46 6.20 4.22
N LEU A 11 -71.49 5.34 3.89
CA LEU A 11 -70.68 4.66 4.90
C LEU A 11 -69.24 5.17 4.85
N TRP A 12 -68.93 5.96 5.86
CA TRP A 12 -67.64 6.55 6.18
C TRP A 12 -66.62 5.46 6.52
N ILE A 13 -65.49 5.41 5.80
CA ILE A 13 -64.25 4.81 6.32
C ILE A 13 -63.19 5.90 6.30
N LEU A 14 -63.21 6.75 7.34
CA LEU A 14 -62.08 7.60 7.70
C LEU A 14 -60.99 6.70 8.27
N GLY A 15 -60.02 6.34 7.43
CA GLY A 15 -58.79 5.71 7.89
C GLY A 15 -58.08 6.65 8.86
N MET A 16 -58.00 6.23 10.12
CA MET A 16 -57.19 6.86 11.16
C MET A 16 -55.72 6.78 10.73
N ALA A 17 -55.20 7.88 10.17
CA ALA A 17 -53.77 8.03 9.98
C ALA A 17 -53.13 8.22 11.36
N PHE A 18 -52.67 7.12 11.97
CA PHE A 18 -51.73 7.18 13.07
C PHE A 18 -50.42 7.76 12.53
N GLY A 19 -50.32 9.08 12.52
CA GLY A 19 -49.07 9.78 12.30
C GLY A 19 -48.08 9.30 13.36
N ALA A 20 -46.98 8.70 12.91
CA ALA A 20 -45.87 8.31 13.77
C ALA A 20 -45.42 9.55 14.55
N LEU A 21 -45.80 9.61 15.82
CA LEU A 21 -45.33 10.60 16.77
C LEU A 21 -43.84 10.29 16.93
N ALA A 22 -42.96 11.14 16.40
CA ALA A 22 -41.56 11.07 16.79
C ALA A 22 -41.51 11.18 18.32
N ASN A 23 -40.94 10.17 19.00
CA ASN A 23 -40.87 10.15 20.45
C ASN A 23 -40.20 11.46 20.93
N PRO A 24 -40.80 12.20 21.88
CA PRO A 24 -40.25 13.49 22.33
C PRO A 24 -38.86 13.37 22.96
N VAL A 25 -38.54 12.18 23.49
CA VAL A 25 -37.23 11.82 24.04
C VAL A 25 -36.12 11.99 22.98
N ASP A 26 -36.37 11.59 21.74
CA ASP A 26 -35.41 11.67 20.62
C ASP A 26 -35.06 13.13 20.25
N LEU A 27 -36.04 14.04 20.33
CA LEU A 27 -35.83 15.47 20.05
C LEU A 27 -35.00 16.12 21.15
N VAL A 28 -35.24 15.75 22.41
CA VAL A 28 -34.49 16.28 23.56
C VAL A 28 -33.05 15.79 23.53
N GLU A 29 -32.80 14.50 23.28
CA GLU A 29 -31.44 13.96 23.16
C GLU A 29 -30.65 14.56 22.00
N ARG A 30 -31.30 14.82 20.85
CA ARG A 30 -30.67 15.55 19.73
C ARG A 30 -30.28 16.96 20.13
N GLN A 31 -31.17 17.67 20.83
CA GLN A 31 -30.89 19.04 21.28
C GLN A 31 -29.81 19.09 22.37
N LEU A 32 -29.73 18.09 23.26
CA LEU A 32 -28.66 17.98 24.25
C LEU A 32 -27.31 17.62 23.64
N SER A 33 -27.30 16.71 22.65
CA SER A 33 -26.06 16.29 21.98
C SER A 33 -25.49 17.42 21.10
N GLY A 34 -26.35 18.34 20.67
CA GLY A 34 -25.98 19.51 19.88
C GLY A 34 -25.51 19.18 18.45
N VAL A 35 -25.67 17.92 18.03
CA VAL A 35 -25.38 17.43 16.68
C VAL A 35 -26.61 17.57 15.79
N THR A 36 -26.39 17.95 14.54
CA THR A 36 -27.49 18.25 13.59
C THR A 36 -27.48 17.23 12.45
N PRO A 37 -28.58 16.50 12.19
CA PRO A 37 -28.65 15.60 11.03
C PRO A 37 -28.60 16.40 9.72
N CYS A 38 -27.83 15.92 8.75
CA CYS A 38 -27.64 16.55 7.45
C CYS A 38 -27.58 15.50 6.34
N GLY A 39 -28.76 15.05 5.90
CA GLY A 39 -28.92 13.94 4.98
C GLY A 39 -28.13 12.71 5.45
N PRO A 40 -27.12 12.26 4.70
CA PRO A 40 -26.32 11.09 5.07
C PRO A 40 -25.23 11.37 6.14
N THR A 41 -25.03 12.62 6.54
CA THR A 41 -24.02 13.03 7.52
C THR A 41 -24.71 13.51 8.79
N VAL A 42 -24.03 13.43 9.94
CA VAL A 42 -24.42 14.14 11.15
C VAL A 42 -23.37 15.22 11.42
N CYS A 43 -23.80 16.47 11.41
CA CYS A 43 -22.91 17.60 11.65
C CYS A 43 -22.44 17.62 13.09
N ALA A 44 -21.15 17.90 13.27
CA ALA A 44 -20.54 18.09 14.58
C ALA A 44 -21.25 19.20 15.36
N ARG A 45 -21.07 19.20 16.68
CA ARG A 45 -21.73 20.16 17.56
C ARG A 45 -21.39 21.60 17.19
N GLY A 46 -22.41 22.44 17.06
CA GLY A 46 -22.27 23.85 16.68
C GLY A 46 -22.11 24.09 15.17
N MET A 47 -22.19 23.05 14.34
CA MET A 47 -22.24 23.16 12.88
C MET A 47 -23.70 23.09 12.38
N GLU A 48 -23.97 23.72 11.25
CA GLU A 48 -25.27 23.72 10.59
C GLU A 48 -25.26 22.88 9.31
N CYS A 49 -26.40 22.28 8.97
CA CYS A 49 -26.54 21.55 7.72
C CYS A 49 -26.61 22.53 6.55
N CYS A 50 -25.54 22.56 5.75
CA CYS A 50 -25.36 23.46 4.63
C CYS A 50 -26.05 22.96 3.36
N ASN A 51 -25.99 21.65 3.12
CA ASN A 51 -26.65 21.01 2.00
C ASN A 51 -27.05 19.58 2.38
N PHE A 52 -28.36 19.35 2.53
CA PHE A 52 -28.92 18.07 2.96
C PHE A 52 -28.62 16.94 1.97
N SER A 53 -28.79 17.17 0.67
CA SER A 53 -28.55 16.12 -0.35
C SER A 53 -27.09 15.67 -0.36
N CYS A 54 -26.17 16.60 -0.13
CA CYS A 54 -24.73 16.33 -0.13
C CYS A 54 -24.17 15.99 1.25
N GLY A 55 -24.97 16.08 2.31
CA GLY A 55 -24.52 15.97 3.70
C GLY A 55 -23.37 16.89 4.07
N ILE A 56 -23.37 18.12 3.55
CA ILE A 56 -22.33 19.11 3.81
C ILE A 56 -22.72 19.90 5.05
N CYS A 57 -21.79 19.99 6.01
CA CYS A 57 -21.92 20.79 7.22
C CYS A 57 -21.05 22.03 7.11
N THR A 58 -21.49 23.14 7.72
CA THR A 58 -20.74 24.41 7.72
C THR A 58 -20.83 25.08 9.09
N PRO A 59 -19.86 25.94 9.48
CA PRO A 59 -20.02 26.79 10.65
C PRO A 59 -21.19 27.76 10.49
N PRO A 60 -21.79 28.26 11.58
CA PRO A 60 -22.87 29.25 11.52
C PRO A 60 -22.45 30.49 10.71
N GLY A 61 -23.28 30.90 9.75
CA GLY A 61 -22.98 32.00 8.83
C GLY A 61 -22.01 31.67 7.69
N GLY A 62 -21.55 30.42 7.57
CA GLY A 62 -20.73 29.97 6.46
C GLY A 62 -21.46 29.96 5.11
N HIS A 63 -20.72 30.07 4.02
CA HIS A 63 -21.30 30.04 2.67
C HIS A 63 -21.72 28.62 2.28
N CYS A 64 -22.85 28.52 1.59
CA CYS A 64 -23.42 27.26 1.15
C CYS A 64 -23.69 27.25 -0.35
N THR A 65 -23.36 26.13 -0.98
CA THR A 65 -23.81 25.82 -2.33
C THR A 65 -24.96 24.82 -2.24
N GLN A 66 -26.14 25.24 -2.70
CA GLN A 66 -27.27 24.33 -2.89
C GLN A 66 -27.17 23.70 -4.27
N ARG A 67 -26.90 22.40 -4.27
CA ARG A 67 -27.00 21.54 -5.44
C ARG A 67 -27.46 20.16 -4.99
N TYR A 68 -28.19 19.45 -5.84
CA TYR A 68 -28.48 18.05 -5.59
C TYR A 68 -27.21 17.23 -5.89
N CYS A 69 -26.78 16.38 -4.96
CA CYS A 69 -25.60 15.53 -5.16
C CYS A 69 -25.93 14.13 -5.69
N GLY A 70 -27.20 13.71 -5.71
CA GLY A 70 -27.55 12.34 -6.12
C GLY A 70 -27.49 11.36 -4.95
N GLU A 71 -27.42 10.07 -5.29
CA GLU A 71 -27.30 9.00 -4.31
C GLU A 71 -25.87 8.91 -3.79
N ARG A 72 -25.70 8.73 -2.48
CA ARG A 72 -24.38 8.57 -1.86
C ARG A 72 -23.77 7.25 -2.30
N CYS A 73 -22.48 7.29 -2.61
CA CYS A 73 -21.64 6.14 -2.86
C CYS A 73 -20.31 6.36 -2.16
N GLY A 74 -20.15 5.80 -0.96
CA GLY A 74 -18.94 5.99 -0.16
C GLY A 74 -18.58 7.46 0.11
N PRO A 75 -17.35 7.91 -0.23
CA PRO A 75 -16.93 9.30 -0.14
C PRO A 75 -17.54 10.22 -1.22
N SER A 76 -18.25 9.65 -2.19
CA SER A 76 -18.74 10.34 -3.39
C SER A 76 -20.26 10.25 -3.51
N PHE A 77 -20.80 10.80 -4.60
CA PHE A 77 -22.18 10.63 -5.00
C PHE A 77 -22.25 10.28 -6.49
N CYS A 78 -23.21 9.44 -6.87
CA CYS A 78 -23.43 9.10 -8.26
C CYS A 78 -24.12 10.25 -8.99
N SER A 79 -23.55 10.66 -10.12
CA SER A 79 -23.95 11.89 -10.81
C SER A 79 -25.25 11.72 -11.58
N SER A 80 -25.59 10.48 -11.93
CA SER A 80 -26.77 10.15 -12.71
C SER A 80 -27.68 9.20 -11.94
N SER A 81 -29.00 9.39 -12.05
CA SER A 81 -30.00 8.54 -11.40
C SER A 81 -30.12 7.13 -12.00
N ASP A 82 -29.40 6.86 -13.11
CA ASP A 82 -29.29 5.54 -13.74
C ASP A 82 -27.99 4.80 -13.38
N GLU A 83 -27.22 5.34 -12.43
CA GLU A 83 -26.03 4.70 -11.88
C GLU A 83 -26.34 4.07 -10.52
N VAL A 84 -25.61 2.99 -10.20
CA VAL A 84 -25.63 2.34 -8.89
C VAL A 84 -24.27 2.47 -8.24
N CYS A 85 -24.24 2.58 -6.91
CA CYS A 85 -22.99 2.52 -6.19
C CYS A 85 -22.38 1.12 -6.35
N CYS A 86 -21.23 1.10 -6.98
CA CYS A 86 -20.52 -0.11 -7.36
C CYS A 86 -19.52 -0.50 -6.27
N ASN A 87 -18.80 0.50 -5.76
CA ASN A 87 -17.76 0.32 -4.75
C ASN A 87 -17.85 1.44 -3.72
N GLU A 88 -18.36 1.10 -2.54
CA GLU A 88 -18.53 2.02 -1.40
C GLU A 88 -17.19 2.48 -0.82
N THR A 89 -16.12 1.69 -0.90
CA THR A 89 -14.82 2.10 -0.36
C THR A 89 -14.19 3.22 -1.20
N CYS A 90 -14.39 3.16 -2.51
CA CYS A 90 -13.82 4.09 -3.48
C CYS A 90 -14.79 5.20 -3.89
N GLY A 91 -16.09 5.03 -3.65
CA GLY A 91 -17.14 5.88 -4.20
C GLY A 91 -17.24 5.77 -5.72
N ILE A 92 -17.09 4.57 -6.27
CA ILE A 92 -17.22 4.30 -7.72
C ILE A 92 -18.67 3.97 -8.03
N CYS A 93 -19.23 4.69 -8.99
CA CYS A 93 -20.55 4.44 -9.55
C CYS A 93 -20.43 3.72 -10.90
N THR A 94 -21.40 2.89 -11.23
CA THR A 94 -21.46 2.21 -12.53
C THR A 94 -22.90 2.10 -13.01
N LYS A 95 -23.11 1.91 -14.30
CA LYS A 95 -24.45 1.59 -14.81
C LYS A 95 -24.83 0.15 -14.44
N PRO A 96 -26.10 -0.15 -14.17
CA PRO A 96 -26.57 -1.51 -13.95
C PRO A 96 -26.07 -2.50 -15.02
N GLY A 97 -25.52 -3.64 -14.58
CA GLY A 97 -24.99 -4.69 -15.45
C GLY A 97 -23.59 -4.46 -16.01
N LYS A 98 -22.93 -3.34 -15.68
CA LYS A 98 -21.52 -3.12 -16.01
C LYS A 98 -20.59 -3.71 -14.94
N PRO A 99 -19.38 -4.16 -15.33
CA PRO A 99 -18.42 -4.69 -14.38
C PRO A 99 -18.01 -3.64 -13.34
N CYS A 100 -17.75 -4.10 -12.13
CA CYS A 100 -17.35 -3.28 -11.01
C CYS A 100 -15.87 -3.46 -10.67
N PRO A 101 -15.05 -2.40 -10.66
CA PRO A 101 -13.70 -2.51 -10.15
C PRO A 101 -13.72 -2.83 -8.65
N LEU A 102 -13.34 -4.06 -8.30
CA LEU A 102 -13.09 -4.48 -6.92
C LEU A 102 -11.67 -4.04 -6.52
N VAL A 103 -11.47 -2.73 -6.47
CA VAL A 103 -10.26 -2.13 -5.91
C VAL A 103 -10.59 -1.76 -4.47
N ASP A 104 -9.72 -2.10 -3.53
CA ASP A 104 -9.81 -1.57 -2.18
C ASP A 104 -9.13 -0.21 -2.14
N CYS A 105 -9.91 0.87 -2.03
CA CYS A 105 -9.37 2.24 -1.88
C CYS A 105 -9.10 2.61 -0.42
N ASN A 106 -9.57 1.78 0.52
CA ASN A 106 -9.25 1.91 1.93
C ASN A 106 -8.08 1.01 2.34
N ALA A 107 -7.57 0.20 1.41
CA ALA A 107 -6.20 -0.25 1.47
C ALA A 107 -5.35 1.04 1.50
N THR A 108 -4.99 1.47 2.71
CA THR A 108 -3.77 2.21 2.94
C THR A 108 -2.77 1.52 2.05
N ALA A 109 -2.38 2.17 0.94
CA ALA A 109 -1.60 1.54 -0.14
C ALA A 109 -0.61 0.60 0.52
N PRO A 110 -0.81 -0.73 0.33
CA PRO A 110 -0.66 -1.78 1.36
C PRO A 110 0.40 -1.30 2.29
N GLU A 111 -0.02 -0.78 3.47
CA GLU A 111 0.75 0.15 4.32
C GLU A 111 2.14 0.14 3.77
N ARG A 112 2.50 1.10 2.92
CA ARG A 112 3.90 1.22 2.58
C ARG A 112 4.62 1.60 3.90
N ARG A 113 4.57 0.81 4.97
CA ARG A 113 5.51 -0.29 5.18
C ARG A 113 6.01 -0.69 3.79
N GLU A 114 6.80 0.18 3.14
CA GLU A 114 8.22 0.23 3.39
C GLU A 114 8.67 -0.88 4.36
N THR A 115 8.20 -2.11 4.09
CA THR A 115 8.59 -3.32 4.72
C THR A 115 10.01 -3.41 4.30
N GLU A 116 10.87 -3.24 5.28
CA GLU A 116 12.03 -4.08 5.46
C GLU A 116 12.25 -5.00 4.24
N THR A 117 13.03 -4.50 3.28
CA THR A 117 13.27 -5.17 2.00
C THR A 117 14.47 -6.08 2.17
N PRO A 118 14.32 -7.41 2.05
CA PRO A 118 15.46 -8.31 2.20
C PRO A 118 16.55 -7.95 1.18
N CYS A 119 17.80 -7.99 1.61
CA CYS A 119 18.96 -7.63 0.81
C CYS A 119 20.14 -8.49 1.28
N GLY A 120 20.37 -9.61 0.60
CA GLY A 120 21.37 -10.58 1.02
C GLY A 120 21.26 -11.00 2.50
N PRO A 121 22.33 -10.80 3.31
CA PRO A 121 22.30 -11.08 4.75
C PRO A 121 21.52 -10.05 5.58
N ASN A 122 21.16 -8.90 5.00
CA ASN A 122 20.53 -7.78 5.68
C ASN A 122 19.07 -7.60 5.24
N THR A 123 18.40 -6.64 5.87
CA THR A 123 17.08 -6.19 5.47
C THR A 123 17.10 -4.67 5.49
N CYS A 124 16.87 -4.06 4.33
CA CYS A 124 16.94 -2.62 4.12
C CYS A 124 15.85 -1.90 4.88
N ALA A 125 16.16 -0.71 5.38
CA ALA A 125 15.18 0.07 6.10
C ALA A 125 14.02 0.46 5.19
N ALA A 126 12.95 0.87 5.84
CA ALA A 126 11.80 1.47 5.20
C ALA A 126 12.21 2.58 4.21
N GLY A 127 11.87 2.42 2.92
CA GLY A 127 12.15 3.41 1.87
C GLY A 127 13.53 3.28 1.20
N GLU A 128 14.37 2.34 1.62
CA GLU A 128 15.62 2.00 0.95
C GLU A 128 15.43 0.91 -0.11
N VAL A 129 16.40 0.81 -1.02
CA VAL A 129 16.49 -0.25 -2.02
C VAL A 129 17.73 -1.09 -1.78
N CYS A 130 17.64 -2.39 -2.03
CA CYS A 130 18.82 -3.25 -2.04
C CYS A 130 19.70 -2.86 -3.23
N CYS A 131 20.88 -2.32 -2.94
CA CYS A 131 21.85 -1.94 -3.95
C CYS A 131 22.81 -3.11 -4.26
N ASN A 132 23.21 -3.88 -3.25
CA ASN A 132 24.09 -5.03 -3.46
C ASN A 132 23.62 -6.24 -2.63
N GLU A 133 22.96 -7.18 -3.29
CA GLU A 133 22.48 -8.44 -2.70
C GLU A 133 23.62 -9.29 -2.13
N SER A 134 24.80 -9.30 -2.76
CA SER A 134 25.93 -10.11 -2.28
C SER A 134 26.44 -9.63 -0.93
N CYS A 135 26.34 -8.32 -0.67
CA CYS A 135 26.83 -7.67 0.55
C CYS A 135 25.72 -7.30 1.54
N GLY A 136 24.46 -7.34 1.10
CA GLY A 136 23.33 -6.75 1.82
C GLY A 136 23.42 -5.24 1.97
N TYR A 137 23.95 -4.52 0.97
CA TYR A 137 24.05 -3.07 1.03
C TYR A 137 22.77 -2.40 0.56
N CYS A 138 22.21 -1.57 1.42
CA CYS A 138 20.98 -0.83 1.21
C CYS A 138 21.32 0.64 0.95
N THR A 139 20.56 1.28 0.06
CA THR A 139 20.74 2.70 -0.25
C THR A 139 19.42 3.39 -0.54
N LYS A 140 19.43 4.72 -0.58
CA LYS A 140 18.24 5.47 -0.99
C LYS A 140 18.04 5.37 -2.50
N PRO A 141 16.79 5.39 -2.98
CA PRO A 141 16.51 5.46 -4.42
C PRO A 141 17.26 6.62 -5.08
N GLY A 142 18.07 6.32 -6.10
CA GLY A 142 18.82 7.30 -6.88
C GLY A 142 20.24 7.60 -6.40
N GLU A 143 20.65 7.09 -5.25
CA GLU A 143 22.05 7.17 -4.80
C GLU A 143 22.94 6.17 -5.57
N PRO A 144 24.22 6.49 -5.81
CA PRO A 144 25.14 5.59 -6.46
C PRO A 144 25.35 4.31 -5.63
N CYS A 145 25.63 3.23 -6.33
CA CYS A 145 25.74 1.88 -5.79
C CYS A 145 27.06 1.25 -6.24
N THR A 146 27.78 0.65 -5.29
CA THR A 146 28.99 -0.13 -5.61
C THR A 146 28.61 -1.60 -5.69
N LEU A 147 28.73 -2.17 -6.89
CA LEU A 147 28.42 -3.58 -7.17
C LEU A 147 29.65 -4.49 -7.07
N GLU A 148 30.70 -4.06 -6.38
CA GLU A 148 31.82 -4.96 -6.09
C GLU A 148 31.29 -6.14 -5.28
N GLY A 149 31.63 -7.35 -5.72
CA GLY A 149 31.26 -8.55 -5.00
C GLY A 149 31.95 -8.56 -3.66
N CYS A 150 31.19 -8.50 -2.56
CA CYS A 150 31.73 -8.93 -1.28
C CYS A 150 32.03 -10.43 -1.40
N GLY A 151 33.18 -10.85 -0.87
CA GLY A 151 33.57 -12.26 -0.82
C GLY A 151 32.42 -13.13 -0.34
N TYR A 152 32.37 -14.34 -0.88
CA TYR A 152 31.32 -15.32 -0.64
C TYR A 152 30.97 -15.39 0.85
N CYS A 153 29.81 -14.84 1.22
CA CYS A 153 29.28 -14.92 2.57
C CYS A 153 28.99 -16.39 2.87
N THR A 154 29.91 -17.11 3.51
CA THR A 154 29.71 -18.53 3.79
C THR A 154 28.78 -18.78 4.98
N LYS A 155 28.35 -17.75 5.73
CA LYS A 155 27.39 -17.92 6.85
C LYS A 155 26.47 -16.70 7.08
N PRO A 156 25.16 -16.93 7.35
CA PRO A 156 24.27 -15.91 7.90
C PRO A 156 24.69 -15.51 9.33
N GLY A 157 24.75 -14.21 9.63
CA GLY A 157 24.91 -13.69 10.99
C GLY A 157 26.34 -13.35 11.44
N GLU A 158 27.34 -13.51 10.56
CA GLU A 158 28.71 -13.04 10.80
C GLU A 158 28.94 -11.79 9.95
N TYR A 159 29.42 -10.71 10.58
CA TYR A 159 29.70 -9.44 9.90
C TYR A 159 30.76 -9.67 8.83
N CYS A 160 30.53 -9.15 7.62
CA CYS A 160 31.46 -9.26 6.50
C CYS A 160 32.79 -8.62 6.88
N THR A 161 33.77 -9.41 7.35
CA THR A 161 35.16 -8.95 7.35
C THR A 161 35.70 -9.17 5.95
N MET A 162 36.37 -8.16 5.41
CA MET A 162 37.12 -8.26 4.14
C MET A 162 38.14 -9.43 4.17
N GLU A 163 38.42 -9.98 5.36
CA GLU A 163 39.33 -11.11 5.57
C GLU A 163 38.85 -12.41 4.91
N ALA A 164 37.55 -12.59 4.64
CA ALA A 164 37.07 -13.79 3.94
C ALA A 164 37.37 -13.81 2.43
N CYS A 165 37.89 -12.71 1.85
CA CYS A 165 38.41 -12.69 0.48
C CYS A 165 39.86 -13.18 0.37
N LEU A 166 40.48 -13.61 1.47
CA LEU A 166 41.77 -14.29 1.42
C LEU A 166 41.53 -15.69 0.86
N GLU A 167 41.51 -15.80 -0.47
CA GLU A 167 41.56 -17.10 -1.16
C GLU A 167 42.70 -17.90 -0.54
N GLU A 168 42.37 -19.09 -0.03
CA GLU A 168 43.31 -19.91 0.73
C GLU A 168 44.61 -20.14 -0.06
N PRO A 169 45.76 -20.32 0.61
CA PRO A 169 47.02 -20.57 -0.06
C PRO A 169 46.90 -21.72 -1.06
N VAL A 170 47.18 -21.46 -2.34
CA VAL A 170 47.01 -22.43 -3.43
C VAL A 170 48.31 -23.22 -3.62
N PRO A 171 48.31 -24.55 -3.54
CA PRO A 171 49.50 -25.36 -3.86
C PRO A 171 49.98 -25.09 -5.29
N CYS A 172 51.30 -24.96 -5.49
CA CYS A 172 51.91 -24.70 -6.80
C CYS A 172 53.27 -25.37 -6.88
N GLY A 173 53.30 -26.61 -7.36
CA GLY A 173 54.52 -27.43 -7.40
C GLY A 173 55.27 -27.49 -6.06
N PRO A 174 56.54 -27.04 -5.99
CA PRO A 174 57.30 -26.98 -4.74
C PRO A 174 56.89 -25.85 -3.79
N ASN A 175 56.04 -24.92 -4.23
CA ASN A 175 55.64 -23.71 -3.49
C ASN A 175 54.14 -23.73 -3.15
N THR A 176 53.71 -22.74 -2.37
CA THR A 176 52.30 -22.44 -2.13
C THR A 176 52.11 -20.95 -2.38
N CYS A 177 51.19 -20.61 -3.28
CA CYS A 177 50.89 -19.23 -3.64
C CYS A 177 50.17 -18.52 -2.51
N GLY A 178 50.46 -17.22 -2.35
CA GLY A 178 49.80 -16.39 -1.36
C GLY A 178 48.33 -16.14 -1.72
N ALA A 179 47.60 -15.57 -0.77
CA ALA A 179 46.21 -15.18 -1.00
C ALA A 179 46.10 -14.19 -2.18
N GLY A 180 45.21 -14.49 -3.12
CA GLY A 180 44.98 -13.69 -4.33
C GLY A 180 46.01 -13.89 -5.45
N GLU A 181 46.88 -14.89 -5.33
CA GLU A 181 47.77 -15.34 -6.41
C GLU A 181 47.27 -16.64 -7.04
N VAL A 182 47.59 -16.86 -8.31
CA VAL A 182 47.32 -18.08 -9.05
C VAL A 182 48.63 -18.82 -9.34
N CYS A 183 48.59 -20.16 -9.31
CA CYS A 183 49.72 -20.95 -9.78
C CYS A 183 49.86 -20.79 -11.29
N CYS A 184 50.93 -20.12 -11.71
CA CYS A 184 51.25 -19.89 -13.11
C CYS A 184 52.04 -21.07 -13.69
N ASN A 185 53.00 -21.62 -12.95
CA ASN A 185 53.78 -22.76 -13.42
C ASN A 185 54.02 -23.77 -12.30
N GLU A 186 53.27 -24.87 -12.33
CA GLU A 186 53.38 -26.01 -11.41
C GLU A 186 54.75 -26.68 -11.44
N SER A 187 55.44 -26.72 -12.60
CA SER A 187 56.76 -27.37 -12.69
C SER A 187 57.83 -26.62 -11.91
N CYS A 188 57.66 -25.31 -11.75
CA CYS A 188 58.61 -24.41 -11.11
C CYS A 188 58.13 -23.85 -9.76
N GLY A 189 56.83 -23.96 -9.50
CA GLY A 189 56.16 -23.29 -8.39
C GLY A 189 56.09 -21.76 -8.55
N TYR A 190 55.91 -21.25 -9.77
CA TYR A 190 55.73 -19.81 -9.98
C TYR A 190 54.29 -19.39 -9.73
N CYS A 191 54.12 -18.48 -8.78
CA CYS A 191 52.86 -17.82 -8.46
C CYS A 191 52.83 -16.43 -9.10
N THR A 192 51.65 -16.00 -9.53
CA THR A 192 51.47 -14.65 -10.11
C THR A 192 50.07 -14.10 -9.79
N LYS A 193 49.83 -12.82 -10.09
CA LYS A 193 48.50 -12.24 -9.95
C LYS A 193 47.57 -12.68 -11.08
N PRO A 194 46.25 -12.76 -10.84
CA PRO A 194 45.28 -13.01 -11.91
C PRO A 194 45.48 -12.05 -13.10
N GLY A 195 45.64 -12.61 -14.29
CA GLY A 195 45.78 -11.86 -15.56
C GLY A 195 47.20 -11.44 -15.93
N GLU A 196 48.20 -11.64 -15.06
CA GLU A 196 49.61 -11.45 -15.42
C GLU A 196 50.11 -12.55 -16.37
N PRO A 197 51.01 -12.23 -17.31
CA PRO A 197 51.58 -13.21 -18.23
C PRO A 197 52.39 -14.27 -17.47
N CYS A 198 52.36 -15.49 -18.01
CA CYS A 198 53.01 -16.65 -17.43
C CYS A 198 53.93 -17.31 -18.45
N THR A 199 55.05 -17.88 -17.98
CA THR A 199 55.94 -18.72 -18.77
C THR A 199 55.82 -20.18 -18.33
N GLU A 200 55.45 -21.06 -19.25
CA GLU A 200 55.33 -22.51 -19.02
C GLU A 200 56.62 -23.28 -19.30
N GLU A 201 57.77 -22.65 -19.04
CA GLU A 201 59.06 -23.35 -19.19
C GLU A 201 59.19 -24.39 -18.07
N ALA A 202 59.54 -25.63 -18.43
CA ALA A 202 59.79 -26.67 -17.43
C ALA A 202 61.07 -26.33 -16.65
N CYS A 203 60.98 -26.24 -15.33
CA CYS A 203 62.16 -26.13 -14.49
C CYS A 203 62.90 -27.47 -14.53
N LEU A 204 64.10 -27.44 -15.09
CA LEU A 204 65.00 -28.58 -14.97
C LEU A 204 65.34 -28.74 -13.49
N PRO A 205 65.25 -29.96 -12.92
CA PRO A 205 65.80 -30.22 -11.59
C PRO A 205 67.25 -29.78 -11.63
N GLY A 206 67.64 -28.90 -10.69
CA GLY A 206 68.98 -28.35 -10.63
C GLY A 206 70.01 -29.44 -10.88
N GLY A 207 70.76 -29.29 -11.98
CA GLY A 207 71.88 -30.15 -12.27
C GLY A 207 72.86 -30.07 -11.11
N ASN A 208 73.19 -31.24 -10.55
CA ASN A 208 74.20 -31.37 -9.49
C ASN A 208 75.58 -30.91 -9.96
#